data_AF-A0A2D9Y6R3-F1
#
_entry.id   AF-A0A2D9Y6R3-F1
#
_cell.length_a   1.000
_cell.length_b   1.000
_cell.length_c   1.000
_cell.angle_alpha   90.00
_cell.angle_beta   90.00
_cell.angle_gamma   90.00
#
_symmetry.space_group_name_H-M   'P 1'
#
loop_
_entity.id
_entity.type
_entity.pdbx_description
1 polymer ?
#
loop_
_entity_poly.entity_id
_entity_poly.type
_entity_poly.pdbx_seq_one_letter_code
_entity_poly.pdbx_strand_id
1 'polypeptide(L)'
;MDKKEIINKIRDLLNELEGLGLDTKKSKKQKIEDKTPTGCIGSIEVLINEGFFEKLRTVSEVVDKLKEEGQPYSRSLVSMNLLNLVKPPKRTLRRIKEEKQWNYIVRS
;
A
#
# COMPACT_ATOMS: atom_id res chain seq x y z
N MET A 1 -14.56 -19.50 -28.24
CA MET A 1 -15.16 -18.84 -27.06
C MET A 1 -15.51 -17.42 -27.47
N ASP A 2 -16.80 -17.07 -27.43
CA ASP A 2 -17.28 -15.76 -27.87
C ASP A 2 -16.88 -14.68 -26.84
N LYS A 3 -16.49 -13.49 -27.28
CA LYS A 3 -16.17 -12.36 -26.39
C LYS A 3 -17.33 -12.04 -25.42
N LYS A 4 -18.57 -12.21 -25.87
CA LYS A 4 -19.76 -12.04 -25.03
C LYS A 4 -19.82 -13.07 -23.91
N GLU A 5 -19.39 -14.30 -24.20
CA GLU A 5 -19.37 -15.40 -23.24
C GLU A 5 -18.34 -15.15 -22.13
N ILE A 6 -17.18 -14.59 -22.49
CA ILE A 6 -16.15 -14.18 -21.53
C ILE A 6 -16.67 -13.04 -20.64
N ILE A 7 -17.33 -12.03 -21.23
CA ILE A 7 -17.89 -10.91 -20.47
C ILE A 7 -18.96 -11.38 -19.48
N ASN A 8 -19.81 -12.33 -19.88
CA ASN A 8 -20.84 -12.87 -19.00
C ASN A 8 -20.23 -13.67 -17.84
N LYS A 9 -19.22 -14.50 -18.11
CA LYS A 9 -18.48 -15.23 -17.06
C LYS A 9 -17.81 -14.29 -16.06
N ILE A 10 -17.23 -13.18 -16.53
CA ILE A 10 -16.64 -12.16 -15.65
C ILE A 10 -17.72 -11.51 -14.77
N ARG A 11 -18.90 -11.21 -15.32
CA ARG A 11 -20.00 -10.63 -14.54
C ARG A 11 -20.53 -11.59 -13.47
N ASP A 12 -20.67 -12.87 -13.81
CA ASP A 12 -21.16 -13.87 -12.86
C ASP A 12 -20.18 -14.04 -11.69
N LEU A 13 -18.88 -14.13 -11.98
CA LEU A 13 -17.84 -14.19 -10.95
C LEU A 13 -17.83 -12.94 -10.04
N LEU A 14 -18.06 -11.75 -10.60
CA LEU A 14 -18.14 -10.51 -9.82
C LEU A 14 -19.38 -10.48 -8.90
N ASN A 15 -20.52 -10.97 -9.37
CA ASN A 15 -21.74 -11.07 -8.55
C ASN A 15 -21.58 -12.09 -7.42
N GLU A 16 -20.93 -13.22 -7.68
CA GLU A 16 -20.64 -14.22 -6.64
C GLU A 16 -19.70 -13.66 -5.56
N LEU A 17 -18.70 -12.86 -5.95
CA LEU A 17 -17.82 -12.14 -5.02
C LEU A 17 -18.57 -11.12 -4.15
N GLU A 18 -19.56 -10.42 -4.71
CA GLU A 18 -20.36 -9.43 -3.98
C GLU A 18 -21.26 -10.10 -2.92
N GLY A 19 -21.71 -11.34 -3.16
CA GLY A 19 -22.52 -12.13 -2.22
C GLY A 19 -21.74 -12.79 -1.07
N LEU A 20 -20.41 -12.86 -1.15
CA LEU A 20 -19.58 -13.56 -0.15
C LEU A 20 -19.30 -12.76 1.13
N GLY A 21 -19.86 -11.55 1.28
CA GLY A 21 -19.75 -10.78 2.53
C GLY A 21 -18.30 -10.53 2.95
N LEU A 22 -17.36 -10.52 2.00
CA LEU A 22 -16.03 -10.01 2.23
C LEU A 22 -16.19 -8.51 2.45
N ASP A 23 -16.34 -8.11 3.70
CA ASP A 23 -16.17 -6.76 4.21
C ASP A 23 -14.76 -6.27 3.85
N THR A 24 -14.55 -5.99 2.57
CA THR A 24 -13.56 -5.03 2.14
C THR A 24 -14.03 -3.75 2.77
N LYS A 25 -13.49 -3.45 3.96
CA LYS A 25 -13.63 -2.15 4.60
C LYS A 25 -13.45 -1.14 3.47
N LYS A 26 -14.55 -0.50 3.07
CA LYS A 26 -14.55 0.61 2.14
C LYS A 26 -13.79 1.72 2.83
N SER A 27 -12.45 1.63 2.80
CA SER A 27 -11.56 2.76 2.95
C SER A 27 -12.10 3.78 1.97
N LYS A 28 -12.64 4.88 2.50
CA LYS A 28 -13.16 5.98 1.70
C LYS A 28 -12.12 6.24 0.61
N LYS A 29 -12.46 5.96 -0.64
CA LYS A 29 -11.66 6.40 -1.79
C LYS A 29 -11.66 7.92 -1.74
N GLN A 30 -10.69 8.49 -1.01
CA GLN A 30 -10.25 9.84 -1.30
C GLN A 30 -9.85 9.79 -2.76
N LYS A 31 -10.50 10.65 -3.55
CA LYS A 31 -10.19 10.87 -4.95
C LYS A 31 -8.75 11.38 -5.01
N ILE A 32 -7.80 10.46 -5.14
CA ILE A 32 -6.40 10.80 -5.38
C ILE A 32 -6.41 11.30 -6.82
N GLU A 33 -6.29 12.62 -6.99
CA GLU A 33 -5.87 13.20 -8.27
C GLU A 33 -4.64 12.41 -8.74
N ASP A 34 -4.62 11.96 -10.00
CA ASP A 34 -3.52 11.24 -10.65
C ASP A 34 -2.20 12.02 -10.61
N LYS A 35 -1.62 12.15 -9.42
CA LYS A 35 -0.27 12.64 -9.21
C LYS A 35 0.58 11.41 -9.28
N THR A 36 1.26 11.26 -10.42
CA THR A 36 2.39 10.34 -10.55
C THR A 36 3.23 10.42 -9.28
N PRO A 37 3.46 9.30 -8.57
CA PRO A 37 4.17 9.30 -7.29
C PRO A 37 5.53 9.96 -7.50
N THR A 38 5.69 11.16 -6.92
CA THR A 38 6.88 11.97 -7.17
C THR A 38 7.98 11.49 -6.22
N GLY A 39 8.74 10.49 -6.69
CA GLY A 39 9.88 9.91 -5.96
C GLY A 39 9.49 9.01 -4.78
N CYS A 40 10.49 8.62 -3.99
CA CYS A 40 10.38 7.57 -2.96
C CYS A 40 9.26 7.81 -1.94
N ILE A 41 9.01 9.06 -1.54
CA ILE A 41 7.94 9.36 -0.58
C ILE A 41 6.55 9.10 -1.18
N GLY A 42 6.33 9.48 -2.43
CA GLY A 42 5.06 9.25 -3.13
C GLY A 42 4.84 7.76 -3.36
N SER A 43 5.90 7.02 -3.69
CA SER A 43 5.85 5.57 -3.82
C SER A 43 5.45 4.87 -2.52
N ILE A 44 6.02 5.31 -1.38
CA ILE A 44 5.64 4.77 -0.08
C ILE A 44 4.18 5.15 0.26
N GLU A 45 3.72 6.34 -0.11
CA GLU A 45 2.32 6.74 0.06
C GLU A 45 1.35 5.88 -0.76
N VAL A 46 1.72 5.48 -1.97
CA VAL A 46 0.95 4.50 -2.75
C VAL A 46 0.85 3.17 -1.99
N LEU A 47 1.97 2.63 -1.49
CA LEU A 47 1.96 1.40 -0.68
C LEU A 47 1.10 1.52 0.60
N ILE A 48 1.06 2.71 1.22
CA ILE A 48 0.18 2.98 2.37
C ILE A 48 -1.29 2.89 1.93
N ASN A 49 -1.66 3.52 0.81
CA ASN A 49 -3.02 3.51 0.28
C ASN A 49 -3.48 2.12 -0.18
N GLU A 50 -2.55 1.27 -0.62
CA GLU A 50 -2.78 -0.12 -0.98
C GLU A 50 -2.86 -1.08 0.22
N GLY A 51 -2.65 -0.57 1.44
CA GLY A 51 -2.77 -1.36 2.67
C GLY A 51 -1.51 -2.18 3.03
N PHE A 52 -0.37 -1.93 2.39
CA PHE A 52 0.88 -2.66 2.69
C PHE A 52 1.31 -2.54 4.16
N PHE A 53 1.02 -1.38 4.76
CA PHE A 53 1.35 -1.03 6.15
C PHE A 53 0.21 -1.31 7.15
N GLU A 54 -0.79 -2.12 6.81
CA GLU A 54 -1.79 -2.61 7.77
C GLU A 54 -1.19 -3.55 8.83
N LYS A 55 -0.05 -4.17 8.50
CA LYS A 55 0.77 -4.96 9.41
C LYS A 55 2.12 -4.27 9.63
N LEU A 56 2.86 -4.74 10.63
CA LEU A 56 4.20 -4.29 10.90
C LEU A 56 5.13 -4.64 9.74
N ARG A 57 5.80 -3.62 9.19
CA ARG A 57 6.76 -3.75 8.09
C ARG A 57 8.13 -3.22 8.47
N THR A 58 9.14 -4.02 8.18
CA THR A 58 10.55 -3.62 8.27
C THR A 58 10.93 -2.73 7.09
N VAL A 59 12.04 -2.01 7.23
CA VAL A 59 12.62 -1.27 6.09
C VAL A 59 12.95 -2.20 4.93
N SER A 60 13.41 -3.43 5.19
CA SER A 60 13.78 -4.38 4.13
C SER A 60 12.57 -4.74 3.27
N GLU A 61 11.46 -5.12 3.92
CA GLU A 61 10.21 -5.45 3.21
C GLU A 61 9.71 -4.28 2.36
N VAL A 62 9.84 -3.04 2.85
CA VAL A 62 9.46 -1.85 2.07
C VAL A 62 10.36 -1.67 0.85
N VAL A 63 11.68 -1.86 1.00
CA VAL A 63 12.63 -1.79 -0.12
C VAL A 63 12.32 -2.86 -1.17
N ASP A 64 12.10 -4.09 -0.73
CA ASP A 64 11.81 -5.23 -1.60
C ASP A 64 10.49 -4.99 -2.34
N LYS A 65 9.46 -4.51 -1.64
CA LYS A 65 8.17 -4.17 -2.26
C LYS A 65 8.28 -3.04 -3.28
N LEU A 66 9.02 -1.97 -2.97
CA LEU A 66 9.26 -0.87 -3.92
C LEU A 66 10.00 -1.36 -5.18
N LYS A 67 10.92 -2.32 -5.02
CA LYS A 67 11.62 -2.95 -6.15
C LYS A 67 10.66 -3.79 -7.01
N GLU A 68 9.71 -4.52 -6.40
CA GLU A 68 8.65 -5.24 -7.12
C GLU A 68 7.77 -4.29 -7.94
N GLU A 69 7.43 -3.12 -7.40
CA GLU A 69 6.66 -2.06 -8.09
C GLU A 69 7.49 -1.31 -9.16
N GLY A 70 8.70 -1.79 -9.49
CA GLY A 70 9.57 -1.19 -10.51
C GLY A 70 10.29 0.09 -10.07
N GLN A 71 10.33 0.37 -8.77
CA GLN A 71 10.92 1.58 -8.20
C GLN A 71 12.05 1.24 -7.22
N PRO A 72 13.22 0.80 -7.70
CA PRO A 72 14.33 0.44 -6.84
C PRO A 72 14.92 1.69 -6.16
N TYR A 73 14.76 1.77 -4.84
CA TYR A 73 15.37 2.82 -4.01
C TYR A 73 16.42 2.25 -3.07
N SER A 74 17.40 3.08 -2.69
CA SER A 74 18.37 2.68 -1.68
C SER A 74 17.72 2.55 -0.30
N ARG A 75 18.21 1.60 0.51
CA ARG A 75 17.71 1.38 1.87
C ARG A 75 17.77 2.64 2.74
N SER A 76 18.82 3.45 2.59
CA SER A 76 18.98 4.71 3.32
C SER A 76 17.91 5.74 2.93
N LEU A 77 17.60 5.87 1.63
CA LEU A 77 16.56 6.77 1.15
C LEU A 77 15.18 6.34 1.64
N VAL A 78 14.87 5.04 1.59
CA VAL A 78 13.61 4.48 2.12
C VAL A 78 13.52 4.74 3.62
N SER A 79 14.59 4.46 4.37
CA SER A 79 14.63 4.71 5.83
C SER A 79 14.34 6.17 6.18
N MET A 80 14.96 7.10 5.47
CA MET A 80 14.75 8.53 5.69
C MET A 80 13.31 8.94 5.39
N ASN A 81 12.73 8.47 4.27
CA ASN A 81 11.36 8.82 3.90
C ASN A 81 10.32 8.19 4.85
N LEU A 82 10.54 6.96 5.32
CA LEU A 82 9.72 6.37 6.37
C LEU A 82 9.74 7.21 7.65
N LEU A 83 10.90 7.73 8.06
CA LEU A 83 10.98 8.63 9.22
C LEU A 83 10.22 9.94 8.99
N ASN A 84 10.23 10.49 7.78
CA ASN A 84 9.45 11.69 7.44
C ASN A 84 7.95 11.43 7.53
N LEU A 85 7.50 10.21 7.24
CA LEU A 85 6.09 9.80 7.39
C LEU A 85 5.69 9.50 8.84
N VAL A 86 6.66 9.27 9.74
CA VAL A 86 6.42 9.13 11.18
C VAL A 86 6.39 10.49 11.90
N LYS A 87 7.16 11.47 11.42
CA LYS A 87 7.32 12.79 12.04
C LYS A 87 6.28 13.81 11.51
N PRO A 88 6.07 14.94 12.22
CA PRO A 88 5.30 16.06 11.69
C PRO A 88 5.89 16.60 10.36
N PRO A 89 5.07 17.13 9.44
CA PRO A 89 3.62 17.36 9.58
C PRO A 89 2.74 16.14 9.23
N LYS A 90 3.25 15.13 8.52
CA LYS A 90 2.43 14.04 7.95
C LYS A 90 1.89 13.06 9.02
N ARG A 91 2.78 12.49 9.83
CA ARG A 91 2.44 11.51 10.91
C ARG A 91 1.54 10.35 10.46
N THR A 92 1.65 9.91 9.21
CA THR A 92 0.85 8.83 8.61
C THR A 92 1.25 7.46 9.13
N LEU A 93 2.52 7.28 9.51
CA LEU A 93 3.04 6.02 10.05
C LEU A 93 3.38 6.16 11.54
N ARG A 94 3.32 5.04 12.24
CA ARG A 94 3.95 4.85 13.55
C ARG A 94 5.09 3.84 13.40
N ARG A 95 6.16 4.03 14.17
CA ARG A 95 7.22 3.01 14.32
C ARG A 95 7.13 2.30 15.67
N ILE A 96 7.41 1.01 15.67
CA ILE A 96 7.47 0.15 16.84
C ILE A 96 8.82 -0.57 16.81
N LYS A 97 9.47 -0.73 17.96
CA LYS A 97 10.72 -1.47 18.06
C LYS A 97 10.42 -2.90 18.48
N GLU A 98 10.73 -3.86 17.63
CA GLU A 98 10.62 -5.30 17.92
C GLU A 98 11.92 -5.98 17.50
N GLU A 99 12.38 -6.97 18.27
CA GLU A 99 13.57 -7.78 17.92
C GLU A 99 14.80 -6.95 17.49
N LYS A 100 15.01 -5.80 18.15
CA LYS A 100 16.09 -4.82 17.85
C LYS A 100 15.98 -4.09 16.51
N GLN A 101 14.90 -4.28 15.75
CA GLN A 101 14.60 -3.56 14.51
C GLN A 101 13.40 -2.62 14.64
N TRP A 102 13.33 -1.62 13.76
CA TRP A 102 12.20 -0.71 13.66
C TRP A 102 11.22 -1.22 12.61
N ASN A 103 9.99 -1.46 13.05
CA ASN A 103 8.84 -1.79 12.22
C ASN A 103 7.93 -0.58 12.08
N TYR A 104 7.25 -0.47 10.94
CA TYR A 104 6.37 0.62 10.57
C TYR A 104 4.97 0.08 10.32
N ILE A 105 3.96 0.82 10.78
CA ILE A 105 2.53 0.49 10.62
C ILE A 105 1.75 1.79 10.42
N VAL A 106 0.63 1.75 9.71
CA VAL A 106 -0.27 2.91 9.59
C VAL A 106 -0.71 3.37 10.97
N ARG A 107 -0.70 4.68 11.17
CA ARG A 107 -1.27 5.30 12.37
C ARG A 107 -2.79 5.33 12.20
N SER A 108 -3.50 4.48 12.95
CA SER A 108 -4.96 4.53 13.10
C SER A 108 -5.41 5.79 13.83
#